data_AF-A0A183B5K0-F1
#
_entry.id   AF-A0A183B5K0-F1
#
_cell.length_a   1.000
_cell.length_b   1.000
_cell.length_c   1.000
_cell.angle_alpha   90.00
_cell.angle_beta   90.00
_cell.angle_gamma   90.00
#
_symmetry.space_group_name_H-M   'P 1'
#
loop_
_entity.id
_entity.type
_entity.pdbx_description
1 polymer ?
#
loop_
_entity_poly.entity_id
_entity_poly.type
_entity_poly.pdbx_seq_one_letter_code
_entity_poly.pdbx_strand_id
1 'polypeptide(L)'
;MARNFPADTRGQRALEELYEKELRTQLVWFLKSEKAKKDNPGKVISPAAIVDTPTPKIEDVLPAHMVEKIRQIRQEERKFGKKSNTSTTLMPVVSADSLDEPVPDMVPPDRTTQMILYDGISKEGRGR
;
A
#
# COMPACT_ATOMS: atom_id res chain seq x y z
N MET A 1 34.79 22.19 10.98
CA MET A 1 33.74 21.17 10.82
C MET A 1 33.00 21.46 9.53
N ALA A 2 33.22 20.65 8.49
CA ALA A 2 32.50 20.80 7.23
C ALA A 2 31.00 20.60 7.52
N ARG A 3 30.20 21.63 7.24
CA ARG A 3 28.74 21.57 7.29
C ARG A 3 28.31 20.61 6.18
N ASN A 4 27.98 19.37 6.52
CA ASN A 4 27.29 18.48 5.61
C ASN A 4 25.99 19.20 5.21
N PHE A 5 25.90 19.61 3.94
CA PHE A 5 24.65 20.04 3.31
C PHE A 5 23.57 19.00 3.62
N PRO A 6 22.28 19.37 3.71
CA PRO A 6 21.24 18.37 3.98
C PRO A 6 21.41 17.25 2.95
N ALA A 7 21.69 16.04 3.44
CA ALA A 7 21.89 14.87 2.59
C ALA A 7 20.72 14.81 1.60
N ASP A 8 21.00 14.57 0.33
CA ASP A 8 19.99 14.47 -0.71
C ASP A 8 19.16 13.20 -0.50
N THR A 9 18.28 13.26 0.50
CA THR A 9 17.40 12.18 0.93
C THR A 9 16.35 11.86 -0.13
N ARG A 10 16.05 12.82 -1.01
CA ARG A 10 15.13 12.62 -2.13
C ARG A 10 15.78 11.78 -3.22
N GLY A 11 17.01 12.11 -3.60
CA GLY A 11 17.80 11.31 -4.54
C GLY A 11 18.05 9.90 -4.01
N GLN A 12 18.41 9.77 -2.73
CA GLN A 12 18.61 8.46 -2.10
C GLN A 12 17.35 7.59 -2.14
N ARG A 13 16.19 8.11 -1.74
CA ARG A 13 14.92 7.37 -1.80
C ARG A 13 14.52 6.97 -3.22
N ALA A 14 14.74 7.85 -4.20
CA ALA A 14 14.42 7.54 -5.59
C ALA A 14 15.28 6.39 -6.12
N LEU A 15 16.57 6.34 -5.74
CA LEU A 15 17.47 5.25 -6.09
C LEU A 15 17.08 3.95 -5.38
N GLU A 16 16.72 4.01 -4.10
CA GLU A 16 16.21 2.85 -3.35
C GLU A 16 14.94 2.29 -4.01
N GLU A 17 14.00 3.14 -4.38
CA GLU A 17 12.76 2.72 -5.06
C GLU A 17 13.03 2.09 -6.42
N LEU A 18 13.96 2.67 -7.21
CA LEU A 18 14.35 2.12 -8.51
C LEU A 18 15.01 0.75 -8.34
N TYR A 19 15.93 0.63 -7.38
CA TYR A 19 16.60 -0.62 -7.05
C TYR A 19 15.60 -1.70 -6.62
N GLU A 20 14.63 -1.37 -5.75
CA GLU A 20 13.60 -2.30 -5.33
C GLU A 20 12.74 -2.78 -6.50
N LYS A 21 12.34 -1.87 -7.41
CA LYS A 21 11.57 -2.22 -8.60
C LYS A 21 12.35 -3.15 -9.51
N GLU A 22 13.62 -2.82 -9.79
CA GLU A 22 14.50 -3.65 -10.60
C GLU A 22 14.65 -5.04 -9.99
N LEU A 23 14.99 -5.11 -8.70
CA LEU A 23 15.16 -6.38 -7.98
C LEU A 23 13.89 -7.24 -8.04
N ARG A 24 12.71 -6.65 -7.83
CA ARG A 24 11.43 -7.35 -7.95
C ARG A 24 11.22 -7.88 -9.38
N THR A 25 11.53 -7.09 -10.41
CA THR A 25 11.39 -7.55 -11.79
C THR A 25 12.37 -8.69 -12.14
N GLN A 26 13.61 -8.61 -11.67
CA GLN A 26 14.61 -9.67 -11.85
C GLN A 26 14.18 -10.97 -11.17
N LEU A 27 13.67 -10.91 -9.94
CA LEU A 27 13.16 -12.08 -9.22
C LEU A 27 11.95 -12.71 -9.92
N VAL A 28 11.00 -11.88 -10.37
CA VAL A 28 9.83 -12.35 -11.13
C VAL A 28 10.26 -13.03 -12.42
N TRP A 29 11.21 -12.42 -13.16
CA TRP A 29 11.75 -12.99 -14.38
C TRP A 29 12.42 -14.34 -14.14
N PHE A 30 13.26 -14.42 -13.10
CA PHE A 30 13.93 -15.66 -12.72
C PHE A 30 12.92 -16.77 -12.44
N LEU A 31 11.91 -16.51 -11.61
CA LEU A 31 10.87 -17.48 -11.28
C LEU A 31 10.07 -17.95 -12.50
N LYS A 32 9.73 -17.02 -13.40
CA LYS A 32 9.07 -17.34 -14.67
C LYS A 32 9.96 -18.19 -15.57
N SER A 33 11.26 -17.91 -15.62
CA SER A 33 12.22 -18.65 -16.44
C SER A 33 12.40 -20.08 -15.93
N GLU A 34 12.49 -20.26 -14.61
CA GLU A 34 12.63 -21.58 -13.98
C GLU A 34 11.36 -22.42 -14.18
N LYS A 35 10.19 -21.80 -14.09
CA LYS A 35 8.93 -22.47 -14.39
C LYS A 35 8.85 -22.88 -15.86
N ALA A 36 9.19 -21.98 -16.78
CA ALA A 36 9.21 -22.29 -18.21
C ALA A 36 10.13 -23.47 -18.54
N LYS A 37 11.31 -23.54 -17.90
CA LYS A 37 12.26 -24.66 -18.01
C LYS A 37 11.71 -25.97 -17.48
N LYS A 38 10.99 -25.94 -16.36
CA LYS A 38 10.33 -27.12 -15.80
C LYS A 38 9.22 -27.64 -16.71
N ASP A 39 8.44 -26.73 -17.28
CA ASP A 39 7.33 -27.09 -18.18
C ASP A 39 7.83 -27.62 -19.53
N ASN A 40 9.01 -27.17 -19.99
CA ASN A 40 9.61 -27.57 -21.27
C ASN A 40 11.05 -28.09 -21.09
N PRO A 41 11.24 -29.30 -20.52
CA PRO A 41 12.57 -29.85 -20.30
C PRO A 41 13.29 -30.08 -21.64
N GLY A 42 14.54 -29.60 -21.73
CA GLY A 42 15.42 -29.84 -22.88
C GLY A 42 15.17 -28.97 -24.12
N LYS A 43 14.20 -28.04 -24.08
CA LYS A 43 13.98 -27.08 -25.18
C LYS A 43 14.66 -25.75 -24.88
N VAL A 44 15.16 -25.09 -25.92
CA VAL A 44 15.61 -23.70 -25.82
C VAL A 44 14.37 -22.82 -25.72
N ILE A 45 14.25 -22.06 -24.64
CA ILE A 45 13.08 -21.23 -24.35
C ILE A 45 13.36 -19.82 -24.84
N SER A 46 12.45 -19.27 -25.65
CA SER A 46 12.55 -17.88 -26.11
C SER A 46 12.17 -16.92 -24.98
N PRO A 47 12.70 -15.69 -24.97
CA PRO A 47 12.30 -14.68 -23.99
C PRO A 47 10.79 -14.40 -24.00
N ALA A 48 10.15 -14.43 -25.17
CA ALA A 48 8.69 -14.26 -25.29
C ALA A 48 7.93 -15.35 -24.52
N ALA A 49 8.36 -16.61 -24.65
CA ALA A 49 7.75 -17.72 -23.92
C ALA A 49 7.90 -17.58 -22.39
N ILE A 50 8.97 -16.93 -21.91
CA ILE A 50 9.16 -16.65 -20.48
C ILE A 50 8.20 -15.55 -20.00
N VAL A 51 7.94 -14.52 -20.81
CA VAL A 51 7.00 -13.44 -20.46
C VAL A 51 5.60 -14.00 -20.23
N ASP A 52 5.17 -14.91 -21.12
CA ASP A 52 3.83 -15.49 -21.12
C ASP A 52 3.61 -16.49 -19.97
N THR A 53 4.67 -16.99 -19.32
CA THR A 53 4.46 -17.92 -18.20
C THR A 53 3.87 -17.20 -16.98
N PRO A 54 2.88 -17.82 -16.31
CA PRO A 54 2.30 -17.25 -15.10
C PRO A 54 3.28 -17.39 -13.93
N THR A 55 3.44 -16.32 -13.15
CA THR A 55 4.28 -16.31 -11.95
C THR A 55 3.89 -17.43 -11.00
N PRO A 56 4.83 -18.26 -10.53
CA PRO A 56 4.53 -19.35 -9.61
C PRO A 56 4.00 -18.82 -8.28
N LYS A 57 3.12 -19.60 -7.63
CA LYS A 57 2.65 -19.23 -6.30
C LYS A 57 3.77 -19.46 -5.30
N ILE A 58 3.76 -18.70 -4.21
CA ILE A 58 4.73 -18.83 -3.11
C ILE A 58 4.74 -20.26 -2.55
N GLU A 59 3.59 -20.93 -2.55
CA GLU A 59 3.42 -22.30 -2.05
C GLU A 59 4.17 -23.35 -2.91
N ASP A 60 4.38 -23.06 -4.19
CA ASP A 60 5.03 -23.99 -5.14
C ASP A 60 6.56 -23.89 -5.10
N VAL A 61 7.08 -22.79 -4.55
CA VAL A 61 8.52 -22.46 -4.55
C VAL A 61 9.15 -22.69 -3.18
N LEU A 62 8.42 -22.37 -2.11
CA LEU A 62 8.95 -22.46 -0.76
C LEU A 62 8.84 -23.88 -0.19
N PRO A 63 9.78 -24.28 0.68
CA PRO A 63 9.64 -25.49 1.47
C PRO A 63 8.37 -25.50 2.33
N ALA A 64 7.76 -26.68 2.54
CA ALA A 64 6.51 -26.84 3.28
C ALA A 64 6.51 -26.17 4.66
N HIS A 65 7.60 -26.28 5.41
CA HIS A 65 7.74 -25.68 6.74
C HIS A 65 7.68 -24.14 6.72
N MET A 66 8.08 -23.49 5.63
CA MET A 66 7.97 -22.03 5.47
C MET A 66 6.56 -21.63 5.06
N VAL A 67 5.92 -22.43 4.20
CA VAL A 67 4.52 -22.21 3.77
C VAL A 67 3.57 -22.30 4.97
N GLU A 68 3.79 -23.25 5.87
CA GLU A 68 3.02 -23.39 7.11
C GLU A 68 3.16 -22.17 8.02
N LYS A 69 4.38 -21.66 8.22
CA LYS A 69 4.61 -20.43 8.99
C LYS A 69 3.91 -19.23 8.38
N ILE A 70 3.98 -19.06 7.05
CA ILE A 70 3.28 -17.97 6.34
C ILE A 70 1.76 -18.10 6.51
N ARG A 71 1.22 -19.33 6.46
CA ARG A 71 -0.21 -19.57 6.70
C ARG A 71 -0.61 -19.25 8.14
N GLN A 72 0.21 -19.58 9.12
CA GLN A 72 -0.01 -19.23 10.53
C GLN A 72 -0.03 -17.72 10.74
N ILE A 73 0.96 -17.00 10.22
CA ILE A 73 1.03 -15.53 10.29
C ILE A 73 -0.23 -14.89 9.67
N ARG A 74 -0.63 -15.33 8.46
CA ARG A 74 -1.85 -14.82 7.81
C ARG A 74 -3.12 -15.13 8.60
N GLN A 75 -3.18 -16.25 9.30
CA GLN A 75 -4.31 -16.58 10.17
C GLN A 75 -4.34 -15.69 11.41
N GLU A 76 -3.19 -15.37 11.98
CA GLU A 76 -3.08 -14.43 13.11
C GLU A 76 -3.50 -13.03 12.69
N GLU A 77 -3.01 -12.50 11.57
CA GLU A 77 -3.42 -11.19 11.03
C GLU A 77 -4.94 -11.09 10.85
N ARG A 78 -5.58 -12.15 10.32
CA ARG A 78 -7.04 -12.20 10.18
C ARG A 78 -7.78 -12.24 11.52
N LYS A 79 -7.18 -12.82 12.56
CA LYS A 79 -7.75 -12.83 13.92
C LYS A 79 -7.57 -11.47 14.61
N PHE A 80 -6.46 -10.78 14.38
CA PHE A 80 -6.20 -9.44 14.92
C PHE A 80 -7.04 -8.36 14.21
N GLY A 81 -7.23 -8.45 12.89
CA GLY A 81 -8.09 -7.53 12.14
C GLY A 81 -9.58 -7.57 12.53
N LYS A 82 -10.05 -8.67 13.15
CA LYS A 82 -11.43 -8.77 13.67
C LYS A 82 -11.63 -8.16 15.07
N LYS A 83 -10.55 -7.78 15.77
CA LYS A 83 -10.61 -7.17 17.12
C LYS A 83 -10.51 -5.64 17.11
N SER A 84 -10.51 -5.02 15.93
CA SER A 84 -10.49 -3.55 15.78
C SER A 84 -11.90 -2.94 15.65
N ASN A 85 -12.89 -3.47 16.38
CA ASN A 85 -14.22 -2.85 16.51
C ASN A 85 -14.51 -2.49 17.97
N THR A 86 -13.54 -1.89 18.66
CA THR A 86 -13.77 -1.28 19.98
C THR A 86 -13.53 0.22 19.90
N SER A 87 -14.65 0.94 19.86
CA SER A 87 -14.88 2.31 20.34
C SER A 87 -14.16 3.46 19.63
N THR A 88 -14.63 3.79 18.42
CA THR A 88 -14.89 5.19 18.10
C THR A 88 -16.38 5.31 17.78
N THR A 89 -17.07 6.11 18.58
CA THR A 89 -18.50 6.42 18.51
C THR A 89 -18.81 7.09 17.17
N LEU A 90 -19.03 6.29 16.13
CA LEU A 90 -19.54 6.79 14.85
C LEU A 90 -21.07 6.74 14.91
N MET A 91 -21.66 7.87 14.53
CA MET A 91 -23.08 8.24 14.56
C MET A 91 -24.00 7.14 13.99
N PRO A 92 -25.30 7.13 14.39
CA PRO A 92 -26.22 6.10 13.92
C PRO A 92 -26.32 6.17 12.40
N VAL A 93 -26.05 5.03 11.77
CA VAL A 93 -26.33 4.78 10.36
C VAL A 93 -27.82 4.99 10.17
N VAL A 94 -28.19 6.09 9.52
CA VAL A 94 -29.57 6.33 9.09
C VAL A 94 -29.86 5.30 8.00
N SER A 95 -30.89 4.51 8.26
CA SER A 95 -31.43 3.48 7.38
C SER A 95 -31.80 4.04 6.00
N ALA A 96 -31.54 3.21 4.97
CA ALA A 96 -32.17 3.06 3.66
C ALA A 96 -33.10 4.16 3.10
N ASP A 97 -33.03 4.37 1.78
CA ASP A 97 -34.08 4.95 0.90
C ASP A 97 -34.06 6.46 0.59
N SER A 98 -32.92 7.06 0.27
CA SER A 98 -32.94 8.33 -0.49
C SER A 98 -31.96 8.33 -1.66
N LEU A 99 -32.56 8.39 -2.85
CA LEU A 99 -31.97 8.50 -4.17
C LEU A 99 -31.20 9.81 -4.35
N ASP A 100 -30.10 9.70 -5.11
CA ASP A 100 -29.49 10.71 -6.00
C ASP A 100 -29.79 12.19 -5.74
N GLU A 101 -28.89 12.86 -5.03
CA GLU A 101 -28.42 14.18 -5.43
C GLU A 101 -26.89 14.20 -5.31
N PRO A 102 -26.14 14.64 -6.34
CA PRO A 102 -24.70 14.81 -6.20
C PRO A 102 -24.46 15.90 -5.16
N VAL A 103 -23.88 15.51 -4.02
CA VAL A 103 -23.47 16.44 -2.97
C VAL A 103 -22.54 17.48 -3.63
N PRO A 104 -22.79 18.79 -3.42
CA PRO A 104 -21.95 19.83 -4.00
C PRO A 104 -20.49 19.66 -3.56
N ASP A 105 -19.55 19.85 -4.50
CA ASP A 105 -18.11 19.66 -4.29
C ASP A 105 -17.54 20.44 -3.09
N MET A 106 -18.21 21.52 -2.70
CA MET A 106 -17.84 22.35 -1.56
C MET A 106 -19.06 22.59 -0.67
N VAL A 107 -19.02 22.07 0.56
CA VAL A 107 -20.02 22.32 1.60
C VAL A 107 -19.47 23.35 2.59
N PRO A 108 -20.26 24.35 3.01
CA PRO A 108 -19.82 25.29 4.03
C PRO A 108 -19.47 24.55 5.32
N PRO A 109 -18.38 24.94 6.01
CA PRO A 109 -17.97 24.28 7.24
C PRO A 109 -18.99 24.49 8.35
N ASP A 110 -19.12 23.49 9.23
CA ASP A 110 -19.97 23.55 10.43
C ASP A 110 -19.65 24.77 11.30
N ARG A 111 -20.67 25.26 12.03
CA ARG A 111 -20.59 26.47 12.86
C ARG A 111 -19.48 26.41 13.91
N THR A 112 -19.20 25.22 14.44
CA THR A 112 -18.09 24.96 15.39
C THR A 112 -16.73 25.15 14.71
N THR A 113 -16.57 24.60 13.52
CA THR A 113 -15.37 24.75 12.68
C THR A 113 -15.18 26.20 12.23
N GLN A 114 -16.26 26.91 11.88
CA GLN A 114 -16.21 28.34 11.60
C GLN A 114 -15.72 29.15 12.81
N MET A 115 -16.24 28.90 14.02
CA MET A 115 -15.75 29.58 15.22
C MET A 115 -14.24 29.36 15.42
N ILE A 116 -13.75 28.14 15.28
CA ILE A 116 -12.32 27.86 15.45
C ILE A 116 -11.47 28.62 14.43
N LEU A 117 -11.89 28.58 13.16
CA LEU A 117 -11.16 29.25 12.08
C LEU A 117 -11.19 30.77 12.25
N TYR A 118 -12.34 31.37 12.52
CA TYR A 118 -12.46 32.84 12.54
C TYR A 118 -12.12 33.48 13.88
N ASP A 119 -12.43 32.85 15.03
CA ASP A 119 -12.05 33.39 16.35
C ASP A 119 -10.55 33.26 16.63
N GLY A 120 -9.89 32.25 16.05
CA GLY A 120 -8.44 32.06 16.19
C GLY A 120 -7.63 33.11 15.45
N ILE A 121 -8.01 33.43 14.21
CA ILE A 121 -7.27 34.39 13.36
C ILE A 121 -7.52 35.83 13.81
N SER A 122 -8.71 36.14 14.33
CA SER A 122 -9.06 37.51 14.72
C SER A 122 -8.37 37.99 16.02
N LYS A 123 -7.73 37.10 16.79
CA LYS A 123 -6.94 37.48 17.98
C LYS A 123 -5.50 37.88 17.68
N GLU A 124 -4.93 37.46 16.57
CA GLU A 124 -3.55 37.82 16.18
C GLU A 124 -3.48 39.18 15.46
N GLY A 125 -4.62 39.70 14.98
CA GLY A 125 -4.72 41.01 14.31
C GLY A 125 -4.81 42.22 15.24
N ARG A 126 -4.62 42.08 16.56
CA ARG A 126 -4.50 43.25 17.46
C ARG A 126 -3.05 43.72 17.44
N GLY A 127 -2.74 44.48 16.38
CA GLY A 127 -1.43 45.07 16.13
C GLY A 127 -0.77 45.60 17.41
N ARG A 128 0.45 45.15 17.62
CA ARG A 128 1.51 45.96 18.22
C ARG A 128 2.43 46.39 17.10
#